data_AF-Q82VY2-F1
#
_entry.id   AF-Q82VY2-F1
#
_cell.length_a   1.000
_cell.length_b   1.000
_cell.length_c   1.000
_cell.angle_alpha   90.00
_cell.angle_beta   90.00
_cell.angle_gamma   90.00
#
_symmetry.space_group_name_H-M   'P 1'
#
loop_
_entity.id
_entity.type
_entity.pdbx_description
1 polymer ?
#
loop_
_entity_poly.entity_id
_entity_poly.type
_entity_poly.pdbx_seq_one_letter_code
_entity_poly.pdbx_strand_id
1 'polypeptide(L)'
;MQDEHAALDIVQDSMMKLVEKYPHKSLTELPLLFQRILQNTIRDFYRRQKSRSLWVTLFSSFMPDSNEKETGYSDIPESLPVAQDFGYKNNPGTAAEQSELIELISKALETLPPRQREAFLLRYWEEMDVAETAKIMDCSEGSVKTHCSRAAHTLAALLESKGVKR
;
A
#
# COMPACT_ATOMS: atom_id res chain seq x y z
N MET A 1 1.48 -0.62 -21.30
CA MET A 1 2.89 -1.11 -21.29
C MET A 1 3.36 -1.54 -19.90
N GLN A 2 2.54 -1.45 -18.84
CA GLN A 2 3.01 -1.64 -17.46
C GLN A 2 2.84 -3.06 -16.88
N ASP A 3 2.12 -3.96 -17.57
CA ASP A 3 1.73 -5.27 -17.01
C ASP A 3 2.66 -6.43 -17.37
N GLU A 4 3.60 -6.25 -18.31
CA GLU A 4 4.42 -7.36 -18.80
C GLU A 4 5.49 -7.79 -17.80
N HIS A 5 6.15 -6.82 -17.15
CA HIS A 5 7.12 -7.09 -16.08
C HIS A 5 6.44 -7.72 -14.86
N ALA A 6 5.27 -7.23 -14.46
CA ALA A 6 4.49 -7.80 -13.37
C ALA A 6 4.05 -9.25 -13.66
N ALA A 7 3.58 -9.51 -14.88
CA ALA A 7 3.22 -10.87 -15.31
C ALA A 7 4.44 -11.81 -15.28
N LEU A 8 5.62 -11.34 -15.73
CA LEU A 8 6.87 -12.07 -15.65
C LEU A 8 7.26 -12.41 -14.21
N ASP A 9 7.21 -11.43 -13.30
CA ASP A 9 7.54 -11.65 -11.89
C ASP A 9 6.61 -12.67 -11.23
N ILE A 10 5.30 -12.58 -11.50
CA ILE A 10 4.30 -13.54 -10.98
C ILE A 10 4.60 -14.96 -11.49
N VAL A 11 4.93 -15.11 -12.77
CA VAL A 11 5.23 -16.42 -13.37
C VAL A 11 6.54 -16.96 -12.80
N GLN A 12 7.58 -16.14 -12.70
CA GLN A 12 8.88 -16.54 -12.13
C GLN A 12 8.75 -16.98 -10.67
N ASP A 13 8.06 -16.20 -9.83
CA ASP A 13 7.82 -16.54 -8.42
C ASP A 13 6.98 -17.81 -8.29
N SER A 14 5.99 -17.99 -9.15
CA SER A 14 5.18 -19.22 -9.18
C SER A 14 6.00 -20.45 -9.58
N MET A 15 6.93 -20.31 -10.53
CA MET A 15 7.81 -21.39 -10.97
C MET A 15 8.84 -21.75 -9.89
N MET A 16 9.44 -20.74 -9.25
CA MET A 16 10.35 -20.94 -8.10
C MET A 16 9.65 -21.72 -6.98
N LYS A 17 8.46 -21.29 -6.57
CA LYS A 17 7.66 -21.97 -5.54
C LYS A 17 7.30 -23.41 -5.91
N LEU A 18 7.06 -23.69 -7.19
CA LEU A 18 6.78 -25.04 -7.66
C LEU A 18 8.00 -25.95 -7.50
N VAL A 19 9.17 -25.49 -7.98
CA VAL A 19 10.42 -26.26 -7.95
C VAL A 19 10.93 -26.45 -6.52
N GLU A 20 10.80 -25.43 -5.67
CA GLU A 20 11.26 -25.49 -4.28
C GLU A 20 10.39 -26.44 -3.42
N LYS A 21 9.06 -26.39 -3.56
CA LYS A 21 8.14 -27.14 -2.70
C LYS A 21 7.76 -28.52 -3.22
N TYR A 22 7.87 -28.74 -4.52
CA TYR A 22 7.46 -30.00 -5.17
C TYR A 22 8.52 -30.58 -6.12
N PRO A 23 9.81 -30.64 -5.73
CA PRO A 23 10.89 -31.08 -6.64
C PRO A 23 10.78 -32.54 -7.09
N HIS A 24 10.09 -33.39 -6.32
CA HIS A 24 10.01 -34.84 -6.55
C HIS A 24 8.66 -35.30 -7.15
N LYS A 25 7.79 -34.37 -7.53
CA LYS A 25 6.47 -34.74 -8.05
C LYS A 25 6.52 -35.15 -9.52
N SER A 26 5.60 -36.05 -9.87
CA SER A 26 5.48 -36.55 -11.23
C SER A 26 5.04 -35.46 -12.20
N LEU A 27 5.53 -35.54 -13.45
CA LEU A 27 5.27 -34.55 -14.51
C LEU A 27 3.77 -34.36 -14.82
N THR A 28 2.94 -35.34 -14.49
CA THR A 28 1.48 -35.31 -14.67
C THR A 28 0.76 -34.47 -13.60
N GLU A 29 1.35 -34.27 -12.43
CA GLU A 29 0.75 -33.49 -11.33
C GLU A 29 1.23 -32.02 -11.30
N LEU A 30 2.37 -31.73 -11.94
CA LEU A 30 2.95 -30.39 -11.99
C LEU A 30 2.02 -29.32 -12.56
N PRO A 31 1.23 -29.56 -13.64
CA PRO A 31 0.35 -28.54 -14.19
C PRO A 31 -0.71 -28.05 -13.21
N LEU A 32 -1.34 -28.97 -12.46
CA LEU A 32 -2.38 -28.64 -11.48
C LEU A 32 -1.80 -27.86 -10.28
N LEU A 33 -0.61 -28.24 -9.83
CA LEU A 33 0.08 -27.53 -8.76
C LEU A 33 0.57 -26.16 -9.22
N PHE A 34 1.10 -26.07 -10.42
CA PHE A 34 1.49 -24.79 -11.01
C PHE A 34 0.29 -23.87 -11.12
N GLN A 35 -0.85 -24.36 -11.62
CA GLN A 35 -2.09 -23.57 -11.70
C GLN A 35 -2.52 -23.05 -10.32
N ARG A 36 -2.47 -23.89 -9.28
CA ARG A 36 -2.81 -23.48 -7.91
C ARG A 36 -1.83 -22.46 -7.34
N ILE A 37 -0.53 -22.66 -7.54
CA ILE A 37 0.51 -21.74 -7.09
C ILE A 37 0.36 -20.40 -7.82
N LEU A 38 0.20 -20.43 -9.15
CA LEU A 38 0.00 -19.26 -9.99
C LEU A 38 -1.21 -18.45 -9.55
N GLN A 39 -2.36 -19.10 -9.32
CA GLN A 39 -3.56 -18.41 -8.81
C GLN A 39 -3.34 -17.76 -7.44
N ASN A 40 -2.60 -18.41 -6.54
CA ASN A 40 -2.28 -17.84 -5.24
C ASN A 40 -1.32 -16.65 -5.38
N THR A 41 -0.27 -16.77 -6.20
CA THR A 41 0.70 -15.68 -6.44
C THR A 41 0.04 -14.48 -7.11
N ILE A 42 -0.86 -14.70 -8.09
CA ILE A 42 -1.68 -13.64 -8.70
C ILE A 42 -2.53 -12.94 -7.62
N ARG A 43 -3.22 -13.71 -6.78
CA ARG A 43 -4.07 -13.15 -5.72
C ARG A 43 -3.26 -12.35 -4.70
N ASP A 44 -2.08 -12.85 -4.31
CA ASP A 44 -1.15 -12.17 -3.41
C ASP A 44 -0.62 -10.88 -4.04
N PHE A 45 -0.23 -10.91 -5.32
CA PHE A 45 0.24 -9.75 -6.06
C PHE A 45 -0.83 -8.64 -6.11
N TYR A 46 -2.06 -8.96 -6.52
CA TYR A 46 -3.15 -7.98 -6.56
C TYR A 46 -3.59 -7.53 -5.15
N ARG A 47 -3.47 -8.38 -4.13
CA ARG A 47 -3.72 -7.99 -2.73
C ARG A 47 -2.73 -6.92 -2.27
N ARG A 48 -1.45 -7.05 -2.63
CA ARG A 48 -0.38 -6.06 -2.35
C ARG A 48 -0.47 -4.82 -3.23
N GLN A 49 -0.90 -4.93 -4.48
CA GLN A 49 -1.12 -3.76 -5.33
C GLN A 49 -2.28 -2.87 -4.82
N LYS A 50 -3.34 -3.49 -4.27
CA LYS A 50 -4.46 -2.75 -3.66
C LYS A 50 -4.07 -2.01 -2.38
N SER A 51 -3.16 -2.52 -1.54
CA SER A 51 -2.71 -1.76 -0.35
C SER A 51 -2.03 -0.45 -0.73
N ARG A 52 -1.27 -0.43 -1.84
CA ARG A 52 -0.63 0.79 -2.38
C ARG A 52 -1.65 1.84 -2.86
N SER A 53 -2.70 1.42 -3.56
CA SER A 53 -3.78 2.31 -4.02
C SER A 53 -4.59 2.92 -2.87
N LEU A 54 -4.79 2.19 -1.77
CA LEU A 54 -5.57 2.66 -0.63
C LEU A 54 -4.90 3.83 0.10
N TRP A 55 -3.57 3.92 0.14
CA TRP A 55 -2.87 5.07 0.69
C TRP A 55 -3.14 6.33 -0.13
N VAL A 56 -3.04 6.22 -1.46
CA VAL A 56 -3.34 7.33 -2.38
C VAL A 56 -4.79 7.79 -2.21
N THR A 57 -5.76 6.88 -2.13
CA THR A 57 -7.18 7.24 -1.98
C THR A 57 -7.53 7.80 -0.59
N LEU A 58 -6.92 7.30 0.49
CA LEU A 58 -7.21 7.77 1.84
C LEU A 58 -6.49 9.07 2.18
N PHE A 59 -5.30 9.31 1.61
CA PHE A 59 -4.53 10.53 1.84
C PHE A 59 -4.74 11.61 0.77
N SER A 60 -5.27 11.29 -0.41
CA SER A 60 -5.63 12.32 -1.40
C SER A 60 -6.71 13.27 -0.89
N SER A 61 -7.60 12.81 0.00
CA SER A 61 -8.56 13.68 0.69
C SER A 61 -7.95 14.57 1.79
N PHE A 62 -6.64 14.44 2.07
CA PHE A 62 -5.92 15.21 3.08
C PHE A 62 -4.74 16.00 2.50
N MET A 63 -4.44 15.89 1.22
CA MET A 63 -3.45 16.77 0.57
C MET A 63 -4.15 18.05 0.16
N PRO A 64 -3.66 19.24 0.57
CA PRO A 64 -4.24 20.51 0.16
C PRO A 64 -4.04 20.66 -1.35
N ASP A 65 -5.09 21.09 -2.05
CA ASP A 65 -5.09 21.41 -3.48
C ASP A 65 -4.11 22.56 -3.75
N SER A 66 -2.84 22.23 -3.95
CA SER A 66 -1.80 23.22 -4.27
C SER A 66 -1.83 23.54 -5.76
N ASN A 67 -2.92 24.21 -6.19
CA ASN A 67 -2.97 25.35 -7.11
C ASN A 67 -4.35 25.43 -7.78
N GLU A 68 -5.06 26.53 -7.51
CA GLU A 68 -6.11 27.01 -8.41
C GLU A 68 -5.52 27.23 -9.82
N LYS A 69 -5.79 26.28 -10.72
CA LYS A 69 -6.26 26.51 -12.10
C LYS A 69 -6.49 25.17 -12.80
N GLU A 70 -7.77 24.93 -13.07
CA GLU A 70 -8.33 23.96 -14.04
C GLU A 70 -7.65 22.59 -14.11
N THR A 71 -8.29 21.58 -13.52
CA THR A 71 -8.86 20.45 -14.29
C THR A 71 -9.64 19.54 -13.36
N GLY A 72 -10.86 19.16 -13.77
CA GLY A 72 -11.74 18.29 -13.00
C GLY A 72 -11.10 16.95 -12.69
N TYR A 73 -10.83 16.70 -11.41
CA TYR A 73 -10.45 15.38 -10.89
C TYR A 73 -11.68 14.60 -10.41
N SER A 74 -12.78 14.69 -11.17
CA SER A 74 -14.01 13.90 -10.96
C SER A 74 -14.10 12.67 -11.85
N ASP A 75 -13.03 12.32 -12.57
CA ASP A 75 -12.91 11.04 -13.26
C ASP A 75 -11.51 10.50 -12.96
N ILE A 76 -11.44 9.39 -12.22
CA ILE A 76 -10.24 8.56 -12.12
C ILE A 76 -10.44 7.41 -13.12
N PRO A 77 -9.95 7.50 -14.37
CA PRO A 77 -9.91 6.35 -15.26
C PRO A 77 -9.06 5.23 -14.65
N GLU A 78 -9.64 4.04 -14.70
CA GLU A 78 -9.10 2.76 -14.29
C GLU A 78 -7.71 2.52 -14.93
N SER A 79 -6.74 2.15 -14.10
CA SER A 79 -5.31 1.96 -14.43
C SER A 79 -4.48 3.24 -14.65
N LEU A 80 -4.30 4.01 -13.57
CA LEU A 80 -3.07 4.80 -13.50
C LEU A 80 -1.89 3.86 -13.26
N PRO A 81 -0.83 4.00 -14.07
CA PRO A 81 0.39 3.29 -13.81
C PRO A 81 0.90 3.77 -12.45
N VAL A 82 1.05 2.87 -11.46
CA VAL A 82 1.65 3.23 -10.16
C VAL A 82 3.00 3.83 -10.50
N ALA A 83 3.10 5.15 -10.39
CA ALA A 83 4.32 5.88 -10.68
C ALA A 83 5.38 5.34 -9.73
N GLN A 84 6.22 4.49 -10.29
CA GLN A 84 7.56 4.20 -9.86
C GLN A 84 8.33 5.50 -10.03
N ASP A 85 8.11 6.44 -9.11
CA ASP A 85 9.06 7.45 -8.68
C ASP A 85 8.37 8.33 -7.63
N PHE A 86 8.98 8.42 -6.46
CA PHE A 86 8.89 9.60 -5.61
C PHE A 86 9.49 10.80 -6.37
N GLY A 87 8.83 11.20 -7.46
CA GLY A 87 9.25 12.19 -8.44
C GLY A 87 9.10 13.64 -7.97
N TYR A 88 9.13 13.87 -6.66
CA TYR A 88 9.23 15.22 -6.08
C TYR A 88 10.69 15.66 -5.88
N LYS A 89 11.65 14.97 -6.50
CA LYS A 89 13.07 15.15 -6.22
C LYS A 89 13.72 16.45 -6.72
N ASN A 90 13.03 17.30 -7.49
CA ASN A 90 13.71 18.40 -8.20
C ASN A 90 12.99 19.76 -8.14
N ASN A 91 12.42 20.17 -7.00
CA ASN A 91 12.03 21.57 -6.82
C ASN A 91 12.47 22.10 -5.43
N PRO A 92 13.50 22.96 -5.33
CA PRO A 92 14.04 23.41 -4.05
C PRO A 92 13.04 24.20 -3.18
N GLY A 93 11.99 24.80 -3.76
CA GLY A 93 10.88 25.40 -3.01
C GLY A 93 10.02 24.36 -2.27
N THR A 94 9.87 23.16 -2.85
CA THR A 94 9.04 22.08 -2.27
C THR A 94 9.76 21.28 -1.19
N ALA A 95 11.09 21.39 -1.06
CA ALA A 95 11.85 20.62 -0.08
C ALA A 95 11.59 21.05 1.37
N ALA A 96 11.41 22.36 1.60
CA ALA A 96 11.06 22.90 2.92
C ALA A 96 9.63 22.50 3.32
N GLU A 97 8.68 22.65 2.39
CA GLU A 97 7.28 22.24 2.57
C GLU A 97 7.15 20.72 2.80
N GLN A 98 7.96 19.91 2.12
CA GLN A 98 8.03 18.45 2.35
C GLN A 98 8.59 18.11 3.72
N SER A 99 9.66 18.78 4.15
CA SER A 99 10.24 18.56 5.49
C SER A 99 9.22 18.88 6.58
N GLU A 100 8.46 19.97 6.42
CA GLU A 100 7.40 20.37 7.33
C GLU A 100 6.24 19.35 7.35
N LEU A 101 5.82 18.85 6.18
CA LEU A 101 4.78 17.82 6.07
C LEU A 101 5.23 16.48 6.70
N ILE A 102 6.46 16.04 6.45
CA ILE A 102 7.01 14.81 7.05
C ILE A 102 7.10 14.94 8.56
N GLU A 103 7.54 16.10 9.08
CA GLU A 103 7.54 16.36 10.52
C GLU A 103 6.13 16.34 11.11
N LEU A 104 5.17 16.92 10.40
CA LEU A 104 3.77 16.96 10.82
C LEU A 104 3.18 15.55 10.91
N ILE A 105 3.39 14.72 9.90
CA ILE A 105 2.95 13.33 9.87
C ILE A 105 3.64 12.53 10.98
N SER A 106 4.94 12.72 11.19
CA SER A 106 5.70 12.04 12.24
C SER A 106 5.15 12.37 13.63
N LYS A 107 4.93 13.67 13.92
CA LYS A 107 4.30 14.12 15.17
C LYS A 107 2.88 13.56 15.32
N ALA A 108 2.11 13.50 14.24
CA ALA A 108 0.76 12.93 14.29
C ALA A 108 0.79 11.42 14.60
N LEU A 109 1.71 10.66 14.00
CA LEU A 109 1.90 9.24 14.30
C LEU A 109 2.29 9.02 15.76
N GLU A 110 3.12 9.86 16.35
CA GLU A 110 3.50 9.78 17.76
C GLU A 110 2.32 9.92 18.73
N THR A 111 1.25 10.61 18.34
CA THR A 111 0.04 10.71 19.19
C THR A 111 -0.84 9.45 19.17
N LEU A 112 -0.67 8.56 18.20
CA LEU A 112 -1.48 7.36 18.09
C LEU A 112 -1.17 6.35 19.21
N PRO A 113 -2.17 5.61 19.72
CA PRO A 113 -1.92 4.46 20.57
C PRO A 113 -0.97 3.44 19.90
N PRO A 114 -0.06 2.78 20.63
CA PRO A 114 1.00 1.96 20.05
C PRO A 114 0.51 0.91 19.05
N ARG A 115 -0.55 0.18 19.38
CA ARG A 115 -1.13 -0.85 18.49
C ARG A 115 -1.76 -0.28 17.22
N GLN A 116 -2.32 0.94 17.29
CA GLN A 116 -2.88 1.62 16.12
C GLN A 116 -1.76 2.11 15.19
N ARG A 117 -0.70 2.68 15.77
CA ARG A 117 0.50 3.09 15.04
C ARG A 117 1.19 1.90 14.38
N GLU A 118 1.38 0.80 15.11
CA GLU A 118 1.95 -0.45 14.60
C GLU A 118 1.16 -0.98 13.40
N ALA A 119 -0.16 -1.13 13.54
CA ALA A 119 -1.03 -1.57 12.45
C ALA A 119 -0.94 -0.64 11.24
N PHE A 120 -0.90 0.67 11.48
CA PHE A 120 -0.80 1.66 10.42
C PHE A 120 0.55 1.58 9.69
N LEU A 121 1.67 1.53 10.40
CA LEU A 121 3.00 1.44 9.80
C LEU A 121 3.15 0.16 8.98
N LEU A 122 2.79 -1.00 9.53
CA LEU A 122 2.87 -2.27 8.80
C LEU A 122 2.03 -2.25 7.51
N ARG A 123 0.83 -1.67 7.58
CA ARG A 123 -0.11 -1.64 6.46
C ARG A 123 0.20 -0.62 5.37
N TYR A 124 0.70 0.54 5.75
CA TYR A 124 0.81 1.69 4.86
C TYR A 124 2.25 2.11 4.59
N TRP A 125 3.17 1.87 5.52
CA TRP A 125 4.60 2.16 5.35
C TRP A 125 5.36 0.94 4.80
N GLU A 126 5.12 -0.24 5.38
CA GLU A 126 5.72 -1.50 4.96
C GLU A 126 4.89 -2.24 3.90
N GLU A 127 3.78 -1.64 3.45
CA GLU A 127 2.86 -2.15 2.41
C GLU A 127 2.29 -3.56 2.65
N MET A 128 2.29 -4.05 3.88
CA MET A 128 1.89 -5.42 4.21
C MET A 128 0.39 -5.64 4.03
N ASP A 129 0.01 -6.89 3.76
CA ASP A 129 -1.41 -7.24 3.73
C ASP A 129 -2.00 -7.45 5.13
N VAL A 130 -3.33 -7.66 5.23
CA VAL A 130 -4.03 -7.73 6.52
C VAL A 130 -3.65 -9.01 7.26
N ALA A 131 -3.47 -10.11 6.54
CA ALA A 131 -3.14 -11.40 7.11
C ALA A 131 -1.68 -11.43 7.59
N GLU A 132 -0.76 -10.85 6.82
CA GLU A 132 0.64 -10.66 7.22
C GLU A 132 0.75 -9.75 8.45
N THR A 133 0.06 -8.62 8.44
CA THR A 133 0.01 -7.70 9.59
C THR A 133 -0.58 -8.38 10.83
N ALA A 134 -1.66 -9.14 10.67
CA ALA A 134 -2.31 -9.86 11.77
C ALA A 134 -1.38 -10.88 12.43
N LYS A 135 -0.56 -11.58 11.63
CA LYS A 135 0.46 -12.51 12.13
C LYS A 135 1.56 -11.79 12.92
N ILE A 136 2.06 -10.65 12.43
CA ILE A 136 3.10 -9.88 13.14
C ILE A 136 2.57 -9.30 14.44
N MET A 137 1.36 -8.74 14.41
CA MET A 137 0.74 -8.12 15.58
C MET A 137 0.20 -9.14 16.60
N ASP A 138 0.19 -10.43 16.26
CA ASP A 138 -0.44 -11.52 17.02
C ASP A 138 -1.91 -11.22 17.36
N CYS A 139 -2.70 -10.91 16.34
CA CYS A 139 -4.11 -10.58 16.49
C CYS A 139 -4.96 -11.04 15.30
N SER A 140 -6.29 -10.85 15.37
CA SER A 140 -7.17 -11.19 14.25
C SER A 140 -7.11 -10.14 13.13
N GLU A 141 -7.38 -10.56 11.89
CA GLU A 141 -7.49 -9.65 10.74
C GLU A 141 -8.54 -8.53 10.96
N GLY A 142 -9.62 -8.83 11.69
CA GLY A 142 -10.62 -7.84 12.08
C GLY A 142 -10.07 -6.78 13.06
N SER A 143 -9.17 -7.18 13.96
CA SER A 143 -8.48 -6.27 14.88
C SER A 143 -7.54 -5.34 14.12
N VAL A 144 -6.77 -5.86 13.15
CA VAL A 144 -5.92 -5.05 12.26
C VAL A 144 -6.75 -3.98 11.55
N LYS A 145 -7.84 -4.37 10.89
CA LYS A 145 -8.73 -3.43 10.19
C LYS A 145 -9.27 -2.34 11.13
N THR A 146 -9.65 -2.72 12.34
CA THR A 146 -10.13 -1.78 13.37
C THR A 146 -9.04 -0.80 13.80
N HIS A 147 -7.83 -1.30 14.06
CA HIS A 147 -6.69 -0.47 14.42
C HIS A 147 -6.32 0.51 13.31
N CYS A 148 -6.26 0.07 12.05
CA CYS A 148 -5.98 0.94 10.91
C CYS A 148 -7.07 2.01 10.70
N SER A 149 -8.35 1.63 10.82
CA SER A 149 -9.46 2.59 10.69
C SER A 149 -9.40 3.68 11.77
N ARG A 150 -9.15 3.29 13.04
CA ARG A 150 -8.99 4.24 14.14
C ARG A 150 -7.77 5.13 13.96
N ALA A 151 -6.63 4.54 13.57
CA ALA A 151 -5.42 5.29 13.27
C ALA A 151 -5.66 6.36 12.20
N ALA A 152 -6.27 5.97 11.08
CA ALA A 152 -6.59 6.89 9.98
C ALA A 152 -7.52 8.02 10.43
N HIS A 153 -8.53 7.72 11.24
CA HIS A 153 -9.46 8.74 11.77
C HIS A 153 -8.78 9.73 12.72
N THR A 154 -7.90 9.25 13.60
CA THR A 154 -7.14 10.13 14.51
C THR A 154 -6.14 10.99 13.74
N LEU A 155 -5.42 10.42 12.76
CA LEU A 155 -4.50 11.18 11.90
C LEU A 155 -5.24 12.25 11.10
N ALA A 156 -6.40 11.91 10.53
CA ALA A 156 -7.27 12.84 9.81
C ALA A 156 -7.63 14.07 10.66
N ALA A 157 -8.16 13.84 11.87
CA ALA A 157 -8.56 14.91 12.77
C ALA A 157 -7.37 15.80 13.20
N LEU A 158 -6.20 15.21 13.39
CA LEU A 158 -4.98 15.95 13.76
C LEU A 158 -4.49 16.82 12.60
N LEU A 159 -4.45 16.29 11.39
CA LEU A 159 -4.05 17.04 10.20
C LEU A 159 -5.02 18.20 9.93
N GLU A 160 -6.33 17.96 10.06
CA GLU A 160 -7.36 19.00 9.93
C GLU A 160 -7.17 20.12 10.98
N SER A 161 -6.88 19.76 12.23
CA SER A 161 -6.62 20.75 13.30
C SER A 161 -5.35 21.60 13.06
N LYS A 162 -4.41 21.08 12.28
CA LYS A 162 -3.13 21.73 11.95
C LYS A 162 -3.21 22.59 10.69
N GLY A 163 -4.41 22.76 10.12
CA GLY A 163 -4.64 23.61 8.94
C GLY A 163 -4.48 22.88 7.61
N VAL A 164 -4.22 21.58 7.61
CA VAL A 164 -4.25 20.74 6.41
C VAL A 164 -5.71 20.41 6.13
N LYS A 165 -6.37 21.28 5.34
CA LYS A 165 -7.79 21.13 5.02
C LYS A 165 -8.01 20.23 3.80
N ARG A 166 -9.17 19.55 3.84
CA ARG A 166 -9.83 18.86 2.72
C ARG A 166 -10.04 19.77 1.51
#